data_AF-A0A0Q0XLZ9-F1
#
_entry.id   AF-A0A0Q0XLZ9-F1
#
_cell.length_a   1.000
_cell.length_b   1.000
_cell.length_c   1.000
_cell.angle_alpha   90.00
_cell.angle_beta   90.00
_cell.angle_gamma   90.00
#
_symmetry.space_group_name_H-M   'P 1'
#
loop_
_entity.id
_entity.type
_entity.pdbx_description
1 polymer ?
#
loop_
_entity_poly.entity_id
_entity_poly.type
_entity_poly.pdbx_seq_one_letter_code
_entity_poly.pdbx_strand_id
1 'polypeptide(L)' 'MISSETKEPLSVIIKESISRVYATAQLIIKEYNLTKADKEKIDKNITDEKLKKAIYEILGINSEKH' A
#
# COMPACT_ATOMS: atom_id res chain seq x y z
N MET A 1 33.55 23.76 -15.69
CA MET A 1 32.72 22.56 -15.92
C MET A 1 31.71 22.49 -14.79
N ILE A 2 30.43 22.72 -15.08
CA ILE A 2 29.36 22.73 -14.08
C ILE A 2 28.77 21.32 -14.08
N SER A 3 29.31 20.43 -13.23
CA SER A 3 28.64 19.16 -12.95
C SER A 3 27.62 19.43 -11.85
N SER A 4 26.47 19.98 -12.22
CA SER A 4 25.28 19.89 -11.38
C SER A 4 24.87 18.43 -11.34
N GLU A 5 25.45 17.68 -10.40
CA GLU A 5 24.88 16.42 -9.93
C GLU A 5 23.51 16.76 -9.35
N THR A 6 22.48 16.57 -10.17
CA THR A 6 21.08 16.68 -9.76
C THR A 6 20.81 15.59 -8.74
N LYS A 7 21.09 15.86 -7.46
CA LYS A 7 20.67 15.02 -6.35
C LYS A 7 19.15 15.13 -6.29
N GLU A 8 18.46 14.17 -6.89
CA GLU A 8 17.03 14.01 -6.71
C GLU A 8 16.72 14.04 -5.21
N PRO A 9 15.70 14.77 -4.77
CA PRO A 9 15.37 14.83 -3.36
C PRO A 9 15.00 13.42 -2.88
N LEU A 10 15.55 13.02 -1.74
CA LEU A 10 15.30 11.71 -1.10
C LEU A 10 13.80 11.36 -1.03
N SER A 11 12.91 12.35 -0.95
CA SER A 11 11.45 12.18 -0.97
C SER A 11 10.88 11.58 -2.26
N VAL A 12 11.56 11.71 -3.40
CA VAL A 12 11.14 11.18 -4.71
C VAL A 12 11.53 9.70 -4.83
N ILE A 13 12.76 9.34 -4.46
CA ILE A 13 13.24 7.94 -4.41
C ILE A 13 12.48 7.11 -3.38
N ILE A 14 12.16 7.73 -2.23
CA ILE A 14 11.40 7.05 -1.17
C ILE A 14 9.97 6.81 -1.62
N LYS A 15 9.33 7.75 -2.37
CA LYS A 15 7.96 7.61 -2.93
C LYS A 15 7.84 6.54 -4.01
N GLU A 16 8.79 6.44 -4.93
CA GLU A 16 8.82 5.35 -5.93
C GLU A 16 9.04 3.98 -5.28
N SER A 17 9.70 3.95 -4.12
CA SER A 17 9.92 2.76 -3.30
C SER A 17 8.81 2.52 -2.26
N ILE A 18 7.71 3.28 -2.25
CA ILE A 18 6.53 3.04 -1.38
C ILE A 18 5.80 1.79 -1.88
N SER A 19 6.42 0.68 -1.50
CA SER A 19 5.99 -0.70 -1.48
C SER A 19 5.23 -1.19 -2.71
N ARG A 20 5.89 -2.05 -3.49
CA ARG A 20 5.23 -3.02 -4.37
C ARG A 20 4.01 -3.68 -3.69
N VAL A 21 4.07 -3.89 -2.39
CA VAL A 21 2.96 -4.38 -1.54
C VAL A 21 1.72 -3.47 -1.60
N TYR A 22 1.88 -2.16 -1.55
CA TYR A 22 0.78 -1.19 -1.67
C TYR A 22 0.21 -1.15 -3.09
N ALA A 23 1.05 -1.27 -4.11
CA ALA A 23 0.58 -1.39 -5.50
C ALA A 23 -0.23 -2.69 -5.70
N THR A 24 0.28 -3.82 -5.19
CA THR A 24 -0.44 -5.09 -5.21
C THR A 24 -1.73 -5.03 -4.40
N ALA A 25 -1.72 -4.38 -3.23
CA ALA A 25 -2.92 -4.18 -2.42
C ALA A 25 -4.00 -3.40 -3.19
N GLN A 26 -3.64 -2.28 -3.82
CA GLN A 26 -4.58 -1.51 -4.65
C GLN A 26 -5.12 -2.32 -5.83
N LEU A 27 -4.27 -3.12 -6.47
CA LEU A 27 -4.68 -3.98 -7.58
C LEU A 27 -5.69 -5.04 -7.11
N ILE A 28 -5.42 -5.73 -6.01
CA ILE A 28 -6.33 -6.73 -5.44
C ILE A 28 -7.65 -6.08 -5.01
N ILE A 29 -7.60 -4.91 -4.38
CA ILE A 29 -8.82 -4.17 -4.01
C ILE A 29 -9.68 -3.90 -5.25
N LYS A 30 -9.07 -3.45 -6.34
CA LYS A 30 -9.77 -3.11 -7.57
C LYS A 30 -10.31 -4.34 -8.30
N GLU A 31 -9.48 -5.36 -8.50
CA GLU A 31 -9.84 -6.59 -9.24
C GLU A 31 -10.99 -7.35 -8.57
N TYR A 32 -10.99 -7.40 -7.23
CA TYR A 32 -12.00 -8.12 -6.46
C TYR A 32 -13.09 -7.21 -5.89
N ASN A 33 -13.09 -5.93 -6.25
CA ASN A 33 -13.99 -4.88 -5.75
C ASN A 33 -14.15 -4.93 -4.22
N LEU A 34 -13.03 -5.07 -3.51
CA LEU A 34 -13.02 -5.22 -2.07
C LEU A 34 -13.40 -3.92 -1.38
N THR A 35 -14.21 -4.05 -0.33
CA THR A 35 -14.63 -2.95 0.50
C THR A 35 -14.29 -3.23 1.97
N LYS A 36 -14.49 -2.24 2.83
CA LYS A 36 -14.37 -2.41 4.29
C LYS A 36 -15.26 -3.51 4.87
N ALA A 37 -16.37 -3.85 4.21
CA ALA A 37 -17.27 -4.92 4.63
C ALA A 37 -16.66 -6.31 4.37
N ASP A 38 -15.71 -6.43 3.45
CA ASP A 38 -15.07 -7.67 3.05
C ASP A 38 -13.91 -8.07 3.96
N LYS A 39 -13.81 -7.49 5.16
CA LYS A 39 -12.72 -7.76 6.12
C LYS A 39 -12.52 -9.27 6.34
N GLU A 40 -13.60 -10.02 6.62
CA GLU A 40 -13.50 -11.47 6.81
C GLU A 40 -12.97 -12.21 5.57
N LYS A 41 -13.34 -11.75 4.38
CA LYS A 41 -12.90 -12.34 3.11
C LYS A 41 -11.41 -12.08 2.90
N ILE A 42 -10.95 -10.86 3.20
CA ILE A 42 -9.54 -10.49 3.18
C ILE A 42 -8.77 -11.34 4.20
N ASP A 43 -9.31 -11.51 5.42
CA ASP A 43 -8.66 -12.29 6.47
C ASP A 43 -8.46 -13.77 6.10
N LYS A 44 -9.45 -14.35 5.41
CA LYS A 44 -9.44 -15.76 4.99
C LYS A 44 -8.57 -16.02 3.76
N ASN A 45 -8.47 -15.07 2.83
CA ASN A 45 -7.81 -15.28 1.53
C ASN A 45 -6.41 -14.67 1.42
N ILE A 46 -6.13 -13.60 2.16
CA ILE A 46 -4.81 -12.95 2.16
C ILE A 46 -4.05 -13.43 3.38
N THR A 47 -3.06 -14.30 3.16
CA THR A 47 -2.19 -14.84 4.20
C THR A 47 -0.98 -13.94 4.48
N ASP A 48 -0.52 -13.17 3.49
CA ASP A 48 0.58 -12.23 3.65
C ASP A 48 0.15 -11.06 4.54
N GLU A 49 0.76 -10.96 5.73
CA GLU A 49 0.38 -9.96 6.73
C GLU A 49 0.68 -8.52 6.27
N LYS A 50 1.74 -8.30 5.47
CA LYS A 50 2.10 -6.96 4.97
C LYS A 50 1.09 -6.48 3.93
N LEU A 51 0.68 -7.36 3.04
CA LEU A 51 -0.33 -7.11 2.02
C LEU A 51 -1.70 -6.92 2.66
N LYS A 52 -2.08 -7.79 3.60
CA LYS A 52 -3.32 -7.64 4.38
C LYS A 52 -3.36 -6.29 5.08
N LYS A 53 -2.27 -5.92 5.78
CA LYS A 53 -2.15 -4.61 6.42
C LYS A 53 -2.30 -3.48 5.41
N ALA A 54 -1.57 -3.51 4.29
CA ALA A 54 -1.68 -2.48 3.26
C ALA A 54 -3.10 -2.36 2.69
N ILE A 55 -3.79 -3.48 2.45
CA ILE A 55 -5.20 -3.50 2.05
C ILE A 55 -6.07 -2.82 3.12
N TYR A 56 -5.84 -3.12 4.40
CA TYR A 56 -6.57 -2.49 5.51
C TYR A 56 -6.30 -1.00 5.65
N GLU A 57 -5.08 -0.53 5.44
CA GLU A 57 -4.76 0.90 5.45
C GLU A 57 -5.44 1.61 4.29
N ILE A 58 -5.41 1.04 3.07
CA ILE A 58 -6.05 1.62 1.88
C ILE A 58 -7.57 1.66 2.03
N LEU A 59 -8.18 0.59 2.54
CA LEU A 59 -9.63 0.50 2.74
C LEU A 59 -10.11 1.26 3.99
N GLY A 60 -9.20 1.84 4.78
CA GLY A 60 -9.53 2.52 6.03
C GLY A 60 -10.14 1.60 7.08
N ILE A 61 -9.77 0.30 7.05
CA ILE A 61 -10.20 -0.71 8.04
C ILE A 61 -9.37 -0.59 9.33
N ASN A 62 -8.30 0.22 9.34
CA ASN A 62 -7.49 0.45 10.52
C ASN A 62 -8.34 0.90 11.70
N SER A 63 -8.24 0.09 12.76
CA SER A 63 -8.81 0.31 14.08
C SER A 63 -8.61 1.75 14.51
N GLU A 64 -9.72 2.38 14.91
CA GLU A 64 -9.72 3.60 15.70
C GLU A 64 -8.55 3.57 16.69
N LYS A 65 -7.63 4.51 16.53
CA LYS A 65 -6.75 4.92 17.61
C LYS A 65 -6.83 6.44 17.70
N HIS A 66 -7.77 6.85 18.55
CA HIS A 66 -7.90 8.14 19.24
C HIS A 66 -8.18 9.39 18.40
#